data_AF-A0A0G1ZSY8-F1
#
_entry.id   AF-A0A0G1ZSY8-F1
#
_cell.length_a   1.000
_cell.length_b   1.000
_cell.length_c   1.000
_cell.angle_alpha   90.00
_cell.angle_beta   90.00
_cell.angle_gamma   90.00
#
_symmetry.space_group_name_H-M   'P 1'
#
loop_
_entity.id
_entity.type
_entity.pdbx_description
1 polymer ?
#
loop_
_entity_poly.entity_id
_entity_poly.type
_entity_poly.pdbx_seq_one_letter_code
_entity_poly.pdbx_strand_id
1 'polypeptide(L)'
;MKQRFAFAVAVLVIAVFYSSTAHAVVCTPTGFFRDSINMTAALINPVGTVSGTVDGTGCNIVIYYSSGAGGTVKNANLFGANYFGILVNGDAGAVNVDILSSNIHDIGEVPHNGTQHGVAIYYRGFFDVSAATGKITGNQISAYQKGAIVANGQGTQVNITDNVTTGDGHVDFIAQNGIQVGFGASASVMRNSVSGNSYKGFPGDGSASGGVLVVGGAGYGTCPDSNDCPYTVGVMVNGNTLADNDVGIYFSNLEADFSAPTDATNNKAVNNKITDDQCYNSSYQTGISDVGNNDKMINNKISGPGYIGCYTFYNPSGALVDADTSFTNRPKVHATK
;
A
#
# COMPACT_ATOMS: atom_id res chain seq x y z
N MET A 1 69.44 -43.25 4.28
CA MET A 1 68.08 -42.88 3.83
C MET A 1 67.38 -42.23 5.03
N LYS A 2 67.29 -40.89 5.07
CA LYS A 2 66.81 -40.12 6.24
C LYS A 2 65.28 -39.96 6.15
N GLN A 3 64.51 -40.65 6.99
CA GLN A 3 63.08 -40.39 7.16
C GLN A 3 62.89 -39.29 8.20
N ARG A 4 62.22 -38.20 7.81
CA ARG A 4 61.83 -37.08 8.68
C ARG A 4 60.42 -37.36 9.19
N PHE A 5 60.26 -37.45 10.51
CA PHE A 5 58.96 -37.39 11.17
C PHE A 5 58.53 -35.91 11.27
N ALA A 6 57.37 -35.58 10.71
CA ALA A 6 56.74 -34.28 10.87
C ALA A 6 55.66 -34.39 11.96
N PHE A 7 55.84 -33.70 13.08
CA PHE A 7 54.81 -33.48 14.09
C PHE A 7 53.91 -32.33 13.62
N ALA A 8 52.63 -32.62 13.38
CA ALA A 8 51.61 -31.60 13.15
C ALA A 8 51.01 -31.18 14.50
N VAL A 9 51.22 -29.93 14.88
CA VAL A 9 50.57 -29.30 16.04
C VAL A 9 49.19 -28.82 15.59
N ALA A 10 48.13 -29.44 16.11
CA ALA A 10 46.76 -28.96 15.90
C ALA A 10 46.46 -27.81 16.87
N VAL A 11 46.29 -26.60 16.32
CA VAL A 11 45.82 -25.44 17.07
C VAL A 11 44.30 -25.50 17.14
N LEU A 12 43.77 -25.78 18.33
CA LEU A 12 42.34 -25.75 18.61
C LEU A 12 41.89 -24.29 18.76
N VAL A 13 41.24 -23.73 17.74
CA VAL A 13 40.61 -22.41 17.81
C VAL A 13 39.27 -22.56 18.52
N ILE A 14 39.19 -22.12 19.78
CA ILE A 14 37.94 -22.03 20.53
C ILE A 14 37.19 -20.80 20.00
N ALA A 15 36.17 -21.02 19.18
CA ALA A 15 35.23 -19.97 18.79
C ALA A 15 34.34 -19.62 20.00
N VAL A 16 34.57 -18.45 20.58
CA VAL A 16 33.69 -17.88 21.60
C VAL A 16 32.43 -17.39 20.89
N PHE A 17 31.35 -18.16 20.99
CA PHE A 17 30.03 -17.74 20.56
C PHE A 17 29.51 -16.68 21.53
N TYR A 18 29.65 -15.40 21.16
CA TYR A 18 28.94 -14.32 21.84
C TYR A 18 27.45 -14.49 21.55
N SER A 19 26.72 -15.02 22.52
CA SER A 19 25.26 -14.97 22.52
C SER A 19 24.86 -13.52 22.80
N SER A 20 24.59 -12.73 21.76
CA SER A 20 23.98 -11.42 21.94
C SER A 20 22.56 -11.65 22.45
N THR A 21 22.31 -11.36 23.73
CA THR A 21 20.95 -11.28 24.25
C THR A 21 20.24 -10.16 23.49
N ALA A 22 19.31 -10.53 22.60
CA ALA A 22 18.46 -9.56 21.93
C ALA A 22 17.68 -8.80 23.02
N HIS A 23 17.91 -7.49 23.12
CA HIS A 23 17.06 -6.65 23.97
C HIS A 23 15.66 -6.64 23.38
N ALA A 24 14.66 -6.91 24.22
CA ALA A 24 13.27 -6.75 23.82
C ALA A 24 13.03 -5.30 23.37
N VAL A 25 12.33 -5.14 22.26
CA VAL A 25 11.95 -3.84 21.72
C VAL A 25 11.12 -3.09 22.79
N VAL A 26 11.46 -1.83 23.05
CA VAL A 26 10.70 -1.00 23.98
C VAL A 26 9.61 -0.26 23.22
N CYS A 27 8.36 -0.74 23.35
CA CYS A 27 7.21 -0.13 22.70
C CYS A 27 6.73 1.09 23.48
N THR A 28 6.87 2.27 22.88
CA THR A 28 6.56 3.55 23.54
C THR A 28 5.22 4.09 23.02
N PRO A 29 4.28 4.53 23.89
CA PRO A 29 3.03 5.14 23.45
C PRO A 29 3.26 6.39 22.59
N THR A 30 2.55 6.49 21.47
CA THR A 30 2.72 7.55 20.47
C THR A 30 1.77 8.74 20.68
N GLY A 31 0.68 8.53 21.41
CA GLY A 31 -0.44 9.47 21.49
C GLY A 31 -1.39 9.40 20.30
N PHE A 32 -1.06 8.62 19.26
CA PHE A 32 -1.96 8.34 18.15
C PHE A 32 -2.92 7.21 18.52
N PHE A 33 -4.22 7.43 18.33
CA PHE A 33 -5.25 6.45 18.64
C PHE A 33 -5.83 5.81 17.38
N ARG A 34 -5.99 4.49 17.41
CA ARG A 34 -6.70 3.69 16.41
C ARG A 34 -7.39 2.53 17.15
N ASP A 35 -8.64 2.23 16.80
CA ASP A 35 -9.45 1.20 17.46
C ASP A 35 -9.51 1.34 19.00
N SER A 36 -9.58 2.60 19.47
CA SER A 36 -9.55 2.96 20.90
C SER A 36 -8.27 2.56 21.66
N ILE A 37 -7.18 2.25 20.94
CA ILE A 37 -5.87 1.92 21.50
C ILE A 37 -4.91 3.09 21.27
N ASN A 38 -4.19 3.51 22.32
CA ASN A 38 -3.03 4.38 22.16
C ASN A 38 -1.88 3.58 21.55
N MET A 39 -1.63 3.77 20.27
CA MET A 39 -0.68 2.97 19.52
C MET A 39 0.73 3.15 20.08
N THR A 40 1.48 2.06 20.14
CA THR A 40 2.89 2.07 20.55
C THR A 40 3.82 1.95 19.36
N ALA A 41 5.02 2.54 19.44
CA ALA A 41 6.03 2.44 18.40
C ALA A 41 7.40 2.01 18.96
N ALA A 42 8.19 1.31 18.14
CA ALA A 42 9.58 1.00 18.46
C ALA A 42 10.47 2.26 18.36
N LEU A 43 10.23 3.12 17.37
CA LEU A 43 10.87 4.43 17.23
C LEU A 43 9.82 5.54 17.07
N ILE A 44 10.01 6.65 17.77
CA ILE A 44 9.17 7.85 17.67
C ILE A 44 10.04 9.04 17.27
N ASN A 45 9.66 9.71 16.18
CA ASN A 45 10.31 10.90 15.63
C ASN A 45 11.85 10.80 15.59
N PRO A 46 12.44 9.68 15.10
CA PRO A 46 13.89 9.56 15.05
C PRO A 46 14.46 10.65 14.13
N VAL A 47 15.50 11.33 14.62
CA VAL A 47 16.15 12.43 13.91
C VAL A 47 17.13 11.89 12.89
N GLY A 48 17.13 12.46 11.68
CA GLY A 48 18.09 12.13 10.63
C GLY A 48 17.69 10.88 9.84
N THR A 49 18.68 10.03 9.51
CA THR A 49 18.47 8.82 8.71
C THR A 49 18.36 7.58 9.58
N VAL A 50 17.24 6.88 9.52
CA VAL A 50 17.09 5.52 10.04
C VAL A 50 17.57 4.53 8.98
N SER A 51 18.46 3.62 9.36
CA SER A 51 19.03 2.57 8.50
C SER A 51 19.27 1.30 9.29
N GLY A 52 19.53 0.18 8.61
CA GLY A 52 19.71 -1.11 9.27
C GLY A 52 18.39 -1.71 9.75
N THR A 53 18.46 -2.67 10.67
CA THR A 53 17.28 -3.39 11.13
C THR A 53 16.56 -2.64 12.26
N VAL A 54 15.24 -2.52 12.14
CA VAL A 54 14.35 -2.12 13.24
C VAL A 54 13.27 -3.17 13.39
N ASP A 55 13.33 -3.89 14.51
CA ASP A 55 12.32 -4.88 14.90
C ASP A 55 11.20 -4.15 15.65
N GLY A 56 9.97 -4.28 15.17
CA GLY A 56 8.76 -3.74 15.79
C GLY A 56 7.92 -4.80 16.51
N THR A 57 8.44 -6.02 16.70
CA THR A 57 7.73 -7.11 17.36
C THR A 57 7.24 -6.70 18.74
N GLY A 58 5.93 -6.86 18.97
CA GLY A 58 5.25 -6.46 20.21
C GLY A 58 4.78 -5.01 20.24
N CYS A 59 5.17 -4.18 19.26
CA CYS A 59 4.69 -2.82 19.10
C CYS A 59 3.59 -2.75 18.04
N ASN A 60 2.81 -1.66 18.06
CA ASN A 60 1.83 -1.43 17.00
C ASN A 60 2.45 -0.83 15.74
N ILE A 61 3.53 -0.07 15.90
CA ILE A 61 4.18 0.68 14.83
C ILE A 61 5.70 0.38 14.88
N VAL A 62 6.35 0.15 13.74
CA VAL A 62 7.83 0.09 13.74
C VAL A 62 8.40 1.51 13.93
N ILE A 63 8.05 2.44 13.04
CA ILE A 63 8.50 3.84 13.12
C ILE A 63 7.32 4.80 13.01
N TYR A 64 7.17 5.67 14.01
CA TYR A 64 6.16 6.72 14.04
C TYR A 64 6.78 8.10 13.88
N TYR A 65 6.26 8.89 12.93
CA TYR A 65 6.57 10.30 12.75
C TYR A 65 5.31 11.15 12.94
N SER A 66 5.41 12.25 13.68
CA SER A 66 4.33 13.21 13.93
C SER A 66 4.71 14.63 13.53
N SER A 67 3.76 15.56 13.65
CA SER A 67 3.96 17.00 13.43
C SER A 67 5.27 17.54 14.04
N GLY A 68 5.97 18.36 13.27
CA GLY A 68 7.27 18.95 13.59
C GLY A 68 8.47 18.03 13.31
N ALA A 69 8.24 16.74 13.03
CA ALA A 69 9.31 15.82 12.69
C ALA A 69 9.64 15.86 11.20
N GLY A 70 10.88 15.45 10.89
CA GLY A 70 11.29 15.16 9.54
C GLY A 70 12.47 14.20 9.55
N GLY A 71 12.63 13.43 8.48
CA GLY A 71 13.68 12.43 8.44
C GLY A 71 13.74 11.64 7.15
N THR A 72 14.60 10.64 7.16
CA THR A 72 14.73 9.69 6.07
C THR A 72 14.80 8.29 6.63
N VAL A 73 14.02 7.36 6.11
CA VAL A 73 14.22 5.93 6.33
C VAL A 73 14.90 5.40 5.07
N LYS A 74 16.14 4.93 5.19
CA LYS A 74 16.92 4.52 4.03
C LYS A 74 17.78 3.29 4.31
N ASN A 75 17.76 2.34 3.38
CA ASN A 75 18.49 1.07 3.52
C ASN A 75 18.15 0.39 4.86
N ALA A 76 16.87 0.45 5.24
CA ALA A 76 16.37 -0.13 6.47
C ALA A 76 15.72 -1.50 6.20
N ASN A 77 15.67 -2.35 7.22
CA ASN A 77 14.91 -3.59 7.25
C ASN A 77 13.92 -3.52 8.42
N LEU A 78 12.63 -3.36 8.13
CA LEU A 78 11.59 -3.08 9.13
C LEU A 78 10.54 -4.19 9.15
N PHE A 79 10.18 -4.70 10.33
CA PHE A 79 9.20 -5.78 10.44
C PHE A 79 8.54 -5.91 11.82
N GLY A 80 7.51 -6.75 11.91
CA GLY A 80 7.00 -7.32 13.16
C GLY A 80 5.91 -6.52 13.88
N ALA A 81 5.59 -5.31 13.41
CA ALA A 81 4.51 -4.51 13.99
C ALA A 81 3.13 -4.95 13.47
N ASN A 82 2.11 -4.96 14.33
CA ASN A 82 0.79 -5.46 13.95
C ASN A 82 -0.10 -4.44 13.21
N TYR A 83 0.13 -3.13 13.38
CA TYR A 83 -0.65 -2.09 12.70
C TYR A 83 0.09 -1.44 11.54
N PHE A 84 1.28 -0.87 11.79
CA PHE A 84 1.99 -0.06 10.80
C PHE A 84 3.48 -0.34 10.77
N GLY A 85 4.06 -0.47 9.57
CA GLY A 85 5.51 -0.45 9.41
C GLY A 85 6.04 0.95 9.73
N ILE A 86 5.74 1.90 8.85
CA ILE A 86 6.03 3.32 9.05
C ILE A 86 4.72 4.11 9.01
N LEU A 87 4.43 4.86 10.08
CA LEU A 87 3.31 5.80 10.12
C LEU A 87 3.84 7.25 10.13
N VAL A 88 3.52 8.00 9.09
CA VAL A 88 3.79 9.43 8.96
C VAL A 88 2.47 10.19 9.16
N ASN A 89 2.29 10.73 10.36
CA ASN A 89 1.06 11.35 10.81
C ASN A 89 1.17 12.88 10.79
N GLY A 90 0.67 13.50 9.71
CA GLY A 90 0.63 14.94 9.52
C GLY A 90 -0.60 15.63 10.05
N ASP A 91 -1.51 14.93 10.75
CA ASP A 91 -2.78 15.49 11.22
C ASP A 91 -2.66 16.76 12.08
N ALA A 92 -1.55 16.90 12.81
CA ALA A 92 -1.32 18.01 13.74
C ALA A 92 -0.34 19.06 13.16
N GLY A 93 -0.03 19.01 11.87
CA GLY A 93 0.92 19.92 11.22
C GLY A 93 1.96 19.22 10.37
N ALA A 94 2.94 19.99 9.90
CA ALA A 94 3.94 19.54 8.94
C ALA A 94 4.81 18.39 9.45
N VAL A 95 4.89 17.33 8.66
CA VAL A 95 5.82 16.22 8.78
C VAL A 95 6.32 15.85 7.37
N ASN A 96 7.64 15.72 7.21
CA ASN A 96 8.24 15.39 5.92
C ASN A 96 9.24 14.24 6.06
N VAL A 97 8.91 13.09 5.48
CA VAL A 97 9.72 11.86 5.61
C VAL A 97 9.93 11.25 4.24
N ASP A 98 11.17 10.97 3.89
CA ASP A 98 11.50 10.18 2.70
C ASP A 98 11.76 8.71 3.11
N ILE A 99 11.16 7.75 2.41
CA ILE A 99 11.32 6.32 2.63
C ILE A 99 11.91 5.70 1.37
N LEU A 100 13.18 5.31 1.45
CA LEU A 100 14.03 5.05 0.29
C LEU A 100 14.73 3.69 0.41
N SER A 101 14.74 2.89 -0.65
CA SER A 101 15.60 1.69 -0.75
C SER A 101 15.53 0.76 0.47
N SER A 102 14.37 0.63 1.09
CA SER A 102 14.20 -0.15 2.33
C SER A 102 13.38 -1.42 2.08
N ASN A 103 13.56 -2.41 2.94
CA ASN A 103 12.77 -3.63 2.99
C ASN A 103 11.78 -3.53 4.15
N ILE A 104 10.48 -3.62 3.88
CA ILE A 104 9.42 -3.56 4.90
C ILE A 104 8.58 -4.83 4.75
N HIS A 105 8.51 -5.65 5.79
CA HIS A 105 7.87 -6.97 5.70
C HIS A 105 7.24 -7.40 7.03
N ASP A 106 6.39 -8.43 6.99
CA ASP A 106 5.72 -9.01 8.17
C ASP A 106 5.01 -7.94 9.01
N ILE A 107 4.14 -7.16 8.36
CA ILE A 107 3.37 -6.07 8.96
C ILE A 107 1.90 -6.45 9.03
N GLY A 108 1.42 -6.79 10.22
CA GLY A 108 0.07 -7.30 10.43
C GLY A 108 -0.02 -8.23 11.63
N GLU A 109 -1.25 -8.69 11.90
CA GLU A 109 -1.49 -9.74 12.88
C GLU A 109 -0.83 -11.06 12.47
N VAL A 110 -0.40 -11.88 13.43
CA VAL A 110 0.21 -13.19 13.13
C VAL A 110 -0.67 -14.30 13.72
N PRO A 111 -1.39 -15.10 12.90
CA PRO A 111 -1.51 -15.00 11.44
C PRO A 111 -2.38 -13.82 10.96
N HIS A 112 -2.19 -13.42 9.69
CA HIS A 112 -3.04 -12.42 9.03
C HIS A 112 -4.51 -12.85 9.06
N ASN A 113 -5.41 -11.85 9.16
CA ASN A 113 -6.85 -12.07 9.26
C ASN A 113 -7.64 -10.87 8.66
N GLY A 114 -8.96 -10.84 8.85
CA GLY A 114 -9.84 -9.81 8.29
C GLY A 114 -9.95 -8.48 9.03
N THR A 115 -9.16 -8.21 10.09
CA THR A 115 -9.28 -6.97 10.91
C THR A 115 -8.88 -5.69 10.20
N GLN A 116 -8.31 -5.77 8.99
CA GLN A 116 -7.83 -4.62 8.23
C GLN A 116 -6.71 -3.81 8.92
N HIS A 117 -5.91 -4.50 9.74
CA HIS A 117 -4.64 -3.99 10.24
C HIS A 117 -3.51 -4.24 9.21
N GLY A 118 -2.27 -3.93 9.60
CA GLY A 118 -1.08 -4.23 8.82
C GLY A 118 -0.95 -3.41 7.53
N VAL A 119 -0.59 -2.14 7.68
CA VAL A 119 -0.19 -1.28 6.57
C VAL A 119 1.31 -1.00 6.66
N ALA A 120 2.08 -1.41 5.65
CA ALA A 120 3.54 -1.29 5.71
C ALA A 120 4.04 0.16 5.70
N ILE A 121 3.48 1.03 4.86
CA ILE A 121 3.77 2.47 4.85
C ILE A 121 2.46 3.24 4.83
N TYR A 122 2.23 4.10 5.82
CA TYR A 122 1.03 4.93 5.92
C TYR A 122 1.36 6.42 6.09
N TYR A 123 0.99 7.24 5.11
CA TYR A 123 0.94 8.70 5.23
C TYR A 123 -0.50 9.14 5.45
N ARG A 124 -0.72 10.02 6.42
CA ARG A 124 -2.04 10.58 6.68
C ARG A 124 -2.03 12.04 7.10
N GLY A 125 -3.07 12.76 6.68
CA GLY A 125 -3.29 14.16 7.00
C GLY A 125 -4.71 14.60 6.65
N PHE A 126 -5.65 14.45 7.58
CA PHE A 126 -7.08 14.69 7.30
C PHE A 126 -7.59 16.09 7.68
N PHE A 127 -7.01 16.72 8.70
CA PHE A 127 -7.46 18.00 9.23
C PHE A 127 -6.90 19.21 8.47
N ASP A 128 -7.48 20.39 8.65
CA ASP A 128 -7.09 21.62 7.93
C ASP A 128 -5.62 22.01 8.07
N VAL A 129 -5.01 21.75 9.24
CA VAL A 129 -3.59 22.03 9.50
C VAL A 129 -2.66 20.96 8.93
N SER A 130 -3.22 19.91 8.31
CA SER A 130 -2.45 18.72 7.99
C SER A 130 -1.44 18.94 6.89
N ALA A 131 -0.25 18.37 7.07
CA ALA A 131 0.77 18.34 6.04
C ALA A 131 1.66 17.12 6.22
N ALA A 132 1.40 16.04 5.47
CA ALA A 132 2.23 14.85 5.40
C ALA A 132 2.84 14.72 4.01
N THR A 133 4.16 14.91 3.89
CA THR A 133 4.84 14.86 2.60
C THR A 133 6.04 13.94 2.59
N GLY A 134 6.41 13.47 1.39
CA GLY A 134 7.53 12.57 1.26
C GLY A 134 7.68 11.89 -0.10
N LYS A 135 8.83 11.27 -0.29
CA LYS A 135 9.09 10.31 -1.36
C LYS A 135 9.07 8.89 -0.81
N ILE A 136 8.42 7.99 -1.55
CA ILE A 136 8.41 6.56 -1.27
C ILE A 136 9.03 5.90 -2.50
N THR A 137 10.32 5.60 -2.44
CA THR A 137 11.09 5.22 -3.63
C THR A 137 11.98 4.00 -3.44
N GLY A 138 11.91 3.05 -4.38
CA GLY A 138 12.87 1.94 -4.43
C GLY A 138 12.71 0.93 -3.30
N ASN A 139 11.57 0.90 -2.61
CA ASN A 139 11.35 -0.01 -1.48
C ASN A 139 10.87 -1.38 -1.95
N GLN A 140 11.19 -2.40 -1.18
CA GLN A 140 10.62 -3.75 -1.29
C GLN A 140 9.66 -3.96 -0.13
N ILE A 141 8.42 -4.31 -0.44
CA ILE A 141 7.35 -4.42 0.54
C ILE A 141 6.62 -5.75 0.33
N SER A 142 6.49 -6.56 1.37
CA SER A 142 5.85 -7.88 1.29
C SER A 142 5.17 -8.25 2.60
N ALA A 143 4.34 -9.30 2.61
CA ALA A 143 3.70 -9.81 3.83
C ALA A 143 3.05 -8.69 4.68
N TYR A 144 2.26 -7.82 4.03
CA TYR A 144 1.45 -6.80 4.68
C TYR A 144 -0.01 -7.28 4.74
N GLN A 145 -0.69 -7.13 5.86
CA GLN A 145 -2.04 -7.67 6.00
C GLN A 145 -3.10 -6.93 5.17
N LYS A 146 -3.07 -5.59 5.10
CA LYS A 146 -4.09 -4.80 4.38
C LYS A 146 -3.52 -3.94 3.27
N GLY A 147 -2.41 -3.24 3.52
CA GLY A 147 -1.90 -2.24 2.57
C GLY A 147 -0.38 -2.21 2.50
N ALA A 148 0.20 -2.17 1.29
CA ALA A 148 1.65 -1.96 1.19
C ALA A 148 1.99 -0.48 1.39
N ILE A 149 1.39 0.39 0.57
CA ILE A 149 1.58 1.84 0.64
C ILE A 149 0.22 2.50 0.65
N VAL A 150 -0.08 3.29 1.69
CA VAL A 150 -1.34 4.03 1.82
C VAL A 150 -1.03 5.51 2.06
N ALA A 151 -1.67 6.37 1.29
CA ALA A 151 -1.63 7.82 1.47
C ALA A 151 -3.06 8.35 1.52
N ASN A 152 -3.49 8.88 2.68
CA ASN A 152 -4.86 9.33 2.87
C ASN A 152 -4.96 10.78 3.40
N GLY A 153 -6.03 11.47 3.03
CA GLY A 153 -6.36 12.79 3.57
C GLY A 153 -5.82 13.93 2.71
N GLN A 154 -6.59 15.02 2.65
CA GLN A 154 -6.32 16.22 1.84
C GLN A 154 -4.97 16.91 2.11
N GLY A 155 -4.41 16.75 3.31
CA GLY A 155 -3.08 17.27 3.68
C GLY A 155 -1.92 16.35 3.30
N THR A 156 -2.18 15.22 2.64
CA THR A 156 -1.15 14.26 2.24
C THR A 156 -0.71 14.47 0.80
N GLN A 157 0.60 14.63 0.57
CA GLN A 157 1.18 14.73 -0.77
C GLN A 157 2.45 13.87 -0.89
N VAL A 158 2.41 12.83 -1.73
CA VAL A 158 3.52 11.87 -1.85
C VAL A 158 3.90 11.54 -3.30
N ASN A 159 5.17 11.21 -3.51
CA ASN A 159 5.65 10.62 -4.76
C ASN A 159 5.99 9.15 -4.53
N ILE A 160 5.27 8.25 -5.19
CA ILE A 160 5.39 6.78 -5.03
C ILE A 160 6.01 6.22 -6.30
N THR A 161 7.31 5.95 -6.27
CA THR A 161 8.05 5.58 -7.48
C THR A 161 8.97 4.39 -7.33
N ASP A 162 9.03 3.53 -8.34
CA ASP A 162 10.04 2.47 -8.44
C ASP A 162 10.04 1.49 -7.24
N ASN A 163 8.90 1.30 -6.56
CA ASN A 163 8.75 0.33 -5.47
C ASN A 163 8.31 -1.04 -6.00
N VAL A 164 8.59 -2.09 -5.23
CA VAL A 164 8.10 -3.45 -5.44
C VAL A 164 7.21 -3.82 -4.27
N THR A 165 5.94 -4.15 -4.52
CA THR A 165 4.99 -4.59 -3.50
C THR A 165 4.41 -5.96 -3.86
N THR A 166 4.40 -6.88 -2.90
CA THR A 166 3.89 -8.25 -3.08
C THR A 166 2.91 -8.58 -1.96
N GLY A 167 1.63 -8.72 -2.30
CA GLY A 167 0.60 -9.21 -1.40
C GLY A 167 0.75 -10.70 -1.10
N ASP A 168 -0.23 -11.27 -0.40
CA ASP A 168 -0.16 -12.67 0.06
C ASP A 168 -0.60 -13.66 -1.03
N GLY A 169 -0.92 -13.17 -2.23
CA GLY A 169 -1.50 -13.94 -3.32
C GLY A 169 -3.01 -14.10 -3.13
N HIS A 170 -3.53 -15.25 -3.52
CA HIS A 170 -4.96 -15.56 -3.41
C HIS A 170 -5.33 -15.90 -1.97
N VAL A 171 -6.08 -15.00 -1.33
CA VAL A 171 -6.51 -15.13 0.06
C VAL A 171 -8.03 -15.10 0.21
N ASP A 172 -8.53 -15.57 1.35
CA ASP A 172 -9.95 -15.63 1.69
C ASP A 172 -10.29 -14.83 2.97
N PHE A 173 -9.33 -14.09 3.53
CA PHE A 173 -9.52 -13.35 4.77
C PHE A 173 -9.61 -11.83 4.60
N ILE A 174 -9.05 -11.24 3.53
CA ILE A 174 -9.06 -9.78 3.34
C ILE A 174 -8.79 -9.34 1.89
N ALA A 175 -9.39 -8.22 1.49
CA ALA A 175 -9.02 -7.50 0.27
C ALA A 175 -7.78 -6.61 0.51
N GLN A 176 -6.63 -7.01 -0.02
CA GLN A 176 -5.37 -6.27 0.10
C GLN A 176 -5.29 -5.16 -0.94
N ASN A 177 -4.64 -4.05 -0.59
CA ASN A 177 -4.31 -2.99 -1.55
C ASN A 177 -2.79 -2.84 -1.65
N GLY A 178 -2.23 -2.97 -2.84
CA GLY A 178 -0.81 -2.73 -3.06
C GLY A 178 -0.46 -1.27 -2.80
N ILE A 179 -1.11 -0.36 -3.53
CA ILE A 179 -0.99 1.09 -3.33
C ILE A 179 -2.38 1.69 -3.21
N GLN A 180 -2.62 2.51 -2.19
CA GLN A 180 -3.83 3.29 -2.04
C GLN A 180 -3.52 4.78 -1.94
N VAL A 181 -4.22 5.58 -2.75
CA VAL A 181 -4.28 7.04 -2.64
C VAL A 181 -5.73 7.39 -2.37
N GLY A 182 -5.99 7.92 -1.19
CA GLY A 182 -7.36 8.01 -0.67
C GLY A 182 -7.73 9.38 -0.12
N PHE A 183 -9.03 9.62 -0.13
CA PHE A 183 -9.69 10.66 0.65
C PHE A 183 -9.03 12.03 0.53
N GLY A 184 -8.83 12.49 -0.71
CA GLY A 184 -8.28 13.82 -1.01
C GLY A 184 -6.76 13.90 -1.09
N ALA A 185 -6.04 12.80 -0.82
CA ALA A 185 -4.59 12.79 -0.95
C ALA A 185 -4.13 13.09 -2.40
N SER A 186 -3.02 13.79 -2.52
CA SER A 186 -2.37 14.05 -3.81
C SER A 186 -1.19 13.09 -4.00
N ALA A 187 -1.12 12.40 -5.13
CA ALA A 187 0.01 11.51 -5.39
C ALA A 187 0.34 11.34 -6.88
N SER A 188 1.60 11.01 -7.13
CA SER A 188 2.07 10.42 -8.38
C SER A 188 2.53 8.99 -8.11
N VAL A 189 1.96 8.03 -8.85
CA VAL A 189 2.23 6.59 -8.72
C VAL A 189 2.89 6.10 -10.00
N MET A 190 4.21 6.01 -10.01
CA MET A 190 4.98 5.77 -11.24
C MET A 190 5.96 4.61 -11.15
N ARG A 191 6.01 3.77 -12.19
CA ARG A 191 7.05 2.74 -12.36
C ARG A 191 7.16 1.76 -11.19
N ASN A 192 6.09 1.54 -10.45
CA ASN A 192 6.05 0.52 -9.40
C ASN A 192 5.77 -0.86 -10.01
N SER A 193 6.23 -1.91 -9.34
CA SER A 193 5.82 -3.30 -9.58
C SER A 193 4.92 -3.72 -8.43
N VAL A 194 3.65 -4.01 -8.69
CA VAL A 194 2.67 -4.36 -7.65
C VAL A 194 2.03 -5.69 -8.00
N SER A 195 2.02 -6.63 -7.06
CA SER A 195 1.49 -7.95 -7.35
C SER A 195 0.85 -8.70 -6.19
N GLY A 196 0.05 -9.70 -6.51
CA GLY A 196 -0.45 -10.69 -5.56
C GLY A 196 -1.48 -10.14 -4.57
N ASN A 197 -2.21 -9.08 -4.94
CA ASN A 197 -3.33 -8.60 -4.13
C ASN A 197 -4.60 -9.25 -4.67
N SER A 198 -4.94 -10.45 -4.19
CA SER A 198 -6.11 -11.17 -4.68
C SER A 198 -6.96 -11.75 -3.56
N TYR A 199 -8.23 -11.38 -3.53
CA TYR A 199 -9.19 -11.78 -2.52
C TYR A 199 -10.36 -12.52 -3.16
N LYS A 200 -10.76 -13.63 -2.55
CA LYS A 200 -11.85 -14.45 -3.06
C LYS A 200 -13.20 -13.72 -2.99
N GLY A 201 -13.45 -13.04 -1.88
CA GLY A 201 -14.74 -12.46 -1.54
C GLY A 201 -15.89 -13.48 -1.58
N PHE A 202 -17.10 -12.95 -1.52
CA PHE A 202 -18.33 -13.67 -1.84
C PHE A 202 -19.05 -12.98 -3.00
N PRO A 203 -19.81 -13.74 -3.83
CA PRO A 203 -20.58 -13.13 -4.91
C PRO A 203 -21.48 -12.00 -4.41
N GLY A 204 -21.25 -10.78 -4.91
CA GLY A 204 -22.07 -9.62 -4.63
C GLY A 204 -21.74 -8.85 -3.35
N ASP A 205 -20.63 -9.16 -2.67
CA ASP A 205 -20.21 -8.40 -1.49
C ASP A 205 -19.48 -7.07 -1.82
N GLY A 206 -19.17 -6.83 -3.10
CA GLY A 206 -18.49 -5.63 -3.58
C GLY A 206 -16.98 -5.59 -3.31
N SER A 207 -16.41 -6.64 -2.73
CA SER A 207 -15.01 -6.66 -2.31
C SER A 207 -14.07 -7.01 -3.46
N ALA A 208 -13.00 -6.24 -3.60
CA ALA A 208 -11.91 -6.52 -4.51
C ALA A 208 -10.61 -5.93 -3.99
N SER A 209 -9.52 -6.65 -4.24
CA SER A 209 -8.16 -6.20 -3.94
C SER A 209 -7.62 -5.32 -5.06
N GLY A 210 -7.02 -4.18 -4.71
CA GLY A 210 -6.45 -3.24 -5.69
C GLY A 210 -4.95 -3.40 -5.85
N GLY A 211 -4.46 -3.46 -7.08
CA GLY A 211 -3.05 -3.17 -7.36
C GLY A 211 -2.75 -1.70 -7.03
N VAL A 212 -3.49 -0.79 -7.67
CA VAL A 212 -3.51 0.64 -7.32
C VAL A 212 -4.95 1.10 -7.14
N LEU A 213 -5.33 1.46 -5.92
CA LEU A 213 -6.64 2.03 -5.58
C LEU A 213 -6.55 3.55 -5.42
N VAL A 214 -7.37 4.29 -6.16
CA VAL A 214 -7.63 5.72 -5.99
C VAL A 214 -9.06 5.87 -5.51
N VAL A 215 -9.24 6.28 -4.25
CA VAL A 215 -10.55 6.17 -3.56
C VAL A 215 -10.97 7.48 -2.90
N GLY A 216 -12.23 7.87 -2.97
CA GLY A 216 -12.72 9.08 -2.29
C GLY A 216 -14.20 9.36 -2.47
N GLY A 217 -14.68 10.42 -1.84
CA GLY A 217 -16.07 10.86 -1.93
C GLY A 217 -16.97 10.38 -0.79
N ALA A 218 -18.15 11.01 -0.70
CA ALA A 218 -19.13 10.80 0.36
C ALA A 218 -19.72 9.38 0.40
N GLY A 219 -19.64 8.61 -0.69
CA GLY A 219 -20.02 7.19 -0.70
C GLY A 219 -19.20 6.32 0.24
N TYR A 220 -18.03 6.81 0.68
CA TYR A 220 -17.20 6.15 1.70
C TYR A 220 -17.44 6.67 3.13
N GLY A 221 -18.45 7.52 3.31
CA GLY A 221 -18.83 8.11 4.59
C GLY A 221 -17.91 9.23 5.05
N THR A 222 -17.82 9.38 6.37
CA THR A 222 -17.09 10.48 7.01
C THR A 222 -15.64 10.11 7.29
N CYS A 223 -14.75 11.06 7.04
CA CYS A 223 -13.33 10.98 7.36
C CYS A 223 -13.06 11.40 8.83
N PRO A 224 -11.83 11.21 9.35
CA PRO A 224 -11.49 11.50 10.75
C PRO A 224 -11.72 12.95 11.22
N ASP A 225 -11.78 13.90 10.29
CA ASP A 225 -12.13 15.30 10.52
C ASP A 225 -13.65 15.53 10.66
N SER A 226 -14.44 14.45 10.62
CA SER A 226 -15.91 14.41 10.69
C SER A 226 -16.64 15.03 9.50
N ASN A 227 -15.93 15.35 8.42
CA ASN A 227 -16.52 15.74 7.14
C ASN A 227 -16.69 14.50 6.26
N ASP A 228 -17.55 14.60 5.24
CA ASP A 228 -17.57 13.60 4.17
C ASP A 228 -16.18 13.47 3.57
N CYS A 229 -15.76 12.24 3.31
CA CYS A 229 -14.45 12.03 2.71
C CYS A 229 -14.38 12.71 1.33
N PRO A 230 -13.35 13.53 1.06
CA PRO A 230 -13.27 14.26 -0.20
C PRO A 230 -12.93 13.31 -1.36
N TYR A 231 -13.25 13.73 -2.58
CA TYR A 231 -12.77 13.06 -3.78
C TYR A 231 -11.25 13.06 -3.84
N THR A 232 -10.71 11.98 -4.36
CA THR A 232 -9.29 11.86 -4.70
C THR A 232 -9.13 12.13 -6.18
N VAL A 233 -8.52 13.27 -6.49
CA VAL A 233 -8.53 13.88 -7.83
C VAL A 233 -7.13 14.08 -8.38
N GLY A 234 -7.01 14.02 -9.70
CA GLY A 234 -5.79 14.34 -10.42
C GLY A 234 -4.64 13.35 -10.22
N VAL A 235 -4.89 12.17 -9.65
CA VAL A 235 -3.85 11.17 -9.41
C VAL A 235 -3.37 10.59 -10.74
N MET A 236 -2.05 10.50 -10.88
CA MET A 236 -1.41 9.92 -12.06
C MET A 236 -0.83 8.54 -11.73
N VAL A 237 -1.41 7.50 -12.31
CA VAL A 237 -0.92 6.11 -12.28
C VAL A 237 -0.26 5.82 -13.62
N ASN A 238 1.06 5.93 -13.68
CA ASN A 238 1.81 5.94 -14.95
C ASN A 238 2.98 4.96 -15.00
N GLY A 239 3.00 4.09 -16.01
CA GLY A 239 4.15 3.24 -16.30
C GLY A 239 4.38 2.14 -15.26
N ASN A 240 3.37 1.73 -14.50
CA ASN A 240 3.48 0.65 -13.51
C ASN A 240 3.33 -0.73 -14.17
N THR A 241 3.90 -1.75 -13.53
CA THR A 241 3.66 -3.17 -13.84
C THR A 241 2.81 -3.75 -12.71
N LEU A 242 1.60 -4.18 -13.02
CA LEU A 242 0.62 -4.68 -12.06
C LEU A 242 0.26 -6.11 -12.44
N ALA A 243 0.52 -7.07 -11.56
CA ALA A 243 0.32 -8.49 -11.86
C ALA A 243 -0.51 -9.18 -10.77
N ASP A 244 -1.47 -10.00 -11.15
CA ASP A 244 -2.18 -10.92 -10.23
C ASP A 244 -2.87 -10.14 -9.10
N ASN A 245 -3.64 -9.11 -9.50
CA ASN A 245 -4.46 -8.30 -8.60
C ASN A 245 -5.92 -8.35 -9.05
N ASP A 246 -6.89 -8.43 -8.13
CA ASP A 246 -8.30 -8.52 -8.54
C ASP A 246 -8.70 -7.34 -9.43
N VAL A 247 -8.32 -6.12 -9.02
CA VAL A 247 -8.40 -4.93 -9.86
C VAL A 247 -7.00 -4.36 -10.05
N GLY A 248 -6.50 -4.33 -11.29
CA GLY A 248 -5.19 -3.77 -11.58
C GLY A 248 -5.10 -2.30 -11.15
N ILE A 249 -5.93 -1.44 -11.75
CA ILE A 249 -6.10 -0.04 -11.34
C ILE A 249 -7.57 0.22 -11.04
N TYR A 250 -7.86 0.70 -9.84
CA TYR A 250 -9.20 0.92 -9.35
C TYR A 250 -9.41 2.41 -9.05
N PHE A 251 -10.10 3.12 -9.92
CA PHE A 251 -10.58 4.48 -9.63
C PHE A 251 -11.99 4.37 -9.08
N SER A 252 -12.18 4.80 -7.83
CA SER A 252 -13.46 4.71 -7.14
C SER A 252 -13.71 5.97 -6.33
N ASN A 253 -14.22 7.00 -7.01
CA ASN A 253 -14.75 8.19 -6.38
C ASN A 253 -16.27 8.12 -6.41
N LEU A 254 -16.93 8.21 -5.27
CA LEU A 254 -18.37 7.94 -5.15
C LEU A 254 -19.10 9.09 -4.47
N GLU A 255 -20.20 9.51 -5.06
CA GLU A 255 -21.22 10.31 -4.37
C GLU A 255 -21.87 9.48 -3.24
N ALA A 256 -22.63 10.14 -2.37
CA ALA A 256 -23.30 9.48 -1.24
C ALA A 256 -24.32 8.40 -1.67
N ASP A 257 -24.84 8.49 -2.89
CA ASP A 257 -25.74 7.50 -3.50
C ASP A 257 -25.01 6.43 -4.32
N PHE A 258 -23.68 6.37 -4.21
CA PHE A 258 -22.77 5.47 -4.94
C PHE A 258 -22.72 5.71 -6.45
N SER A 259 -23.23 6.84 -6.94
CA SER A 259 -23.04 7.27 -8.33
C SER A 259 -21.68 7.93 -8.54
N ALA A 260 -21.29 8.11 -9.82
CA ALA A 260 -20.09 8.86 -10.15
C ALA A 260 -20.23 10.36 -9.83
N PRO A 261 -19.13 11.03 -9.44
CA PRO A 261 -19.16 12.44 -9.08
C PRO A 261 -19.59 13.33 -10.24
N THR A 262 -20.33 14.41 -9.98
CA THR A 262 -20.64 15.42 -11.02
C THR A 262 -19.44 16.30 -11.35
N ASP A 263 -18.57 16.51 -10.35
CA ASP A 263 -17.31 17.23 -10.47
C ASP A 263 -16.21 16.36 -11.04
N ALA A 264 -15.32 16.96 -11.83
CA ALA A 264 -14.28 16.23 -12.54
C ALA A 264 -13.17 15.74 -11.58
N THR A 265 -12.98 14.43 -11.48
CA THR A 265 -11.91 13.79 -10.72
C THR A 265 -10.58 13.80 -11.47
N ASN A 266 -10.58 13.74 -12.81
CA ASN A 266 -9.39 13.88 -13.66
C ASN A 266 -8.21 12.92 -13.37
N ASN A 267 -8.48 11.74 -12.80
CA ASN A 267 -7.50 10.69 -12.57
C ASN A 267 -7.04 10.07 -13.88
N LYS A 268 -5.81 9.53 -13.89
CA LYS A 268 -5.18 9.05 -15.12
C LYS A 268 -4.46 7.73 -14.91
N ALA A 269 -4.87 6.70 -15.65
CA ALA A 269 -4.16 5.45 -15.84
C ALA A 269 -3.48 5.48 -17.21
N VAL A 270 -2.14 5.59 -17.25
CA VAL A 270 -1.40 5.79 -18.49
C VAL A 270 -0.21 4.83 -18.61
N ASN A 271 -0.02 4.19 -19.77
CA ASN A 271 1.16 3.37 -20.07
C ASN A 271 1.44 2.22 -19.08
N ASN A 272 0.42 1.69 -18.39
CA ASN A 272 0.62 0.60 -17.43
C ASN A 272 0.58 -0.76 -18.15
N LYS A 273 1.35 -1.72 -17.63
CA LYS A 273 1.25 -3.14 -18.00
C LYS A 273 0.50 -3.86 -16.89
N ILE A 274 -0.65 -4.46 -17.24
CA ILE A 274 -1.58 -5.06 -16.29
C ILE A 274 -1.84 -6.50 -16.71
N THR A 275 -1.58 -7.45 -15.81
CA THR A 275 -1.76 -8.88 -16.05
C THR A 275 -2.43 -9.56 -14.87
N ASP A 276 -3.19 -10.62 -15.12
CA ASP A 276 -3.71 -11.47 -14.06
C ASP A 276 -3.85 -12.91 -14.56
N ASP A 277 -3.37 -13.84 -13.75
CA ASP A 277 -3.23 -15.25 -14.10
C ASP A 277 -4.49 -16.09 -13.86
N GLN A 278 -5.47 -15.61 -13.10
CA GLN A 278 -6.73 -16.34 -12.89
C GLN A 278 -7.89 -15.50 -12.36
N CYS A 279 -9.10 -15.85 -12.84
CA CYS A 279 -10.35 -15.31 -12.31
C CYS A 279 -10.61 -15.94 -10.94
N TYR A 280 -10.19 -15.27 -9.87
CA TYR A 280 -10.25 -15.79 -8.50
C TYR A 280 -11.30 -15.09 -7.65
N ASN A 281 -11.45 -13.77 -7.82
CA ASN A 281 -12.43 -12.98 -7.10
C ASN A 281 -13.85 -13.30 -7.62
N SER A 282 -14.76 -13.61 -6.70
CA SER A 282 -16.15 -13.97 -7.03
C SER A 282 -17.11 -12.78 -7.15
N SER A 283 -16.66 -11.61 -6.70
CA SER A 283 -17.42 -10.37 -6.58
C SER A 283 -17.14 -9.42 -7.75
N TYR A 284 -15.90 -8.96 -7.89
CA TYR A 284 -15.46 -8.03 -8.91
C TYR A 284 -13.98 -8.22 -9.28
N GLN A 285 -13.70 -8.34 -10.58
CA GLN A 285 -12.34 -8.47 -11.12
C GLN A 285 -12.26 -7.77 -12.48
N THR A 286 -11.24 -6.95 -12.71
CA THR A 286 -11.00 -6.27 -14.00
C THR A 286 -9.59 -5.68 -14.08
N GLY A 287 -9.07 -5.43 -15.28
CA GLY A 287 -7.76 -4.80 -15.42
C GLY A 287 -7.78 -3.34 -14.94
N ILE A 288 -8.80 -2.58 -15.34
CA ILE A 288 -9.03 -1.21 -14.87
C ILE A 288 -10.52 -1.02 -14.60
N SER A 289 -10.86 -0.48 -13.43
CA SER A 289 -12.21 -0.03 -13.08
C SER A 289 -12.22 1.49 -12.87
N ASP A 290 -13.26 2.15 -13.37
CA ASP A 290 -13.46 3.59 -13.25
C ASP A 290 -14.89 3.92 -12.79
N VAL A 291 -14.98 4.46 -11.59
CA VAL A 291 -16.11 5.25 -11.11
C VAL A 291 -15.57 6.62 -10.74
N GLY A 292 -15.85 7.60 -11.59
CA GLY A 292 -15.21 8.91 -11.55
C GLY A 292 -15.77 9.85 -12.60
N ASN A 293 -15.02 10.90 -12.91
CA ASN A 293 -15.43 11.92 -13.84
C ASN A 293 -14.28 12.57 -14.62
N ASN A 294 -14.36 12.51 -15.95
CA ASN A 294 -13.33 12.97 -16.88
C ASN A 294 -11.96 12.28 -16.65
N ASP A 295 -12.01 11.05 -16.15
CA ASP A 295 -10.86 10.20 -15.93
C ASP A 295 -10.35 9.63 -17.27
N LYS A 296 -9.05 9.30 -17.30
CA LYS A 296 -8.34 8.96 -18.54
C LYS A 296 -7.63 7.64 -18.41
N MET A 297 -7.95 6.72 -19.32
CA MET A 297 -7.34 5.39 -19.41
C MET A 297 -6.69 5.26 -20.78
N ILE A 298 -5.38 5.51 -20.86
CA ILE A 298 -4.68 5.73 -22.13
C ILE A 298 -3.48 4.78 -22.25
N ASN A 299 -3.41 4.03 -23.36
CA ASN A 299 -2.26 3.21 -23.71
C ASN A 299 -1.84 2.20 -22.63
N ASN A 300 -2.81 1.64 -21.89
CA ASN A 300 -2.55 0.55 -20.95
C ASN A 300 -2.59 -0.79 -21.70
N LYS A 301 -1.66 -1.69 -21.39
CA LYS A 301 -1.64 -3.05 -21.92
C LYS A 301 -2.20 -4.00 -20.87
N ILE A 302 -3.41 -4.51 -21.12
CA ILE A 302 -4.13 -5.42 -20.22
C ILE A 302 -4.19 -6.81 -20.85
N SER A 303 -3.88 -7.85 -20.10
CA SER A 303 -3.88 -9.23 -20.60
C SER A 303 -3.99 -10.25 -19.46
N GLY A 304 -4.07 -11.54 -19.80
CA GLY A 304 -4.12 -12.62 -18.83
C GLY A 304 -5.54 -13.18 -18.62
N PRO A 305 -5.66 -14.49 -18.34
CA PRO A 305 -6.95 -15.17 -18.27
C PRO A 305 -7.81 -14.72 -17.08
N GLY A 306 -7.25 -14.04 -16.07
CA GLY A 306 -8.06 -13.51 -14.98
C GLY A 306 -8.70 -12.15 -15.25
N TYR A 307 -8.42 -11.52 -16.39
CA TYR A 307 -9.24 -10.41 -16.88
C TYR A 307 -10.02 -10.78 -18.14
N ILE A 308 -9.45 -11.62 -19.01
CA ILE A 308 -10.09 -11.99 -20.28
C ILE A 308 -11.22 -12.99 -20.00
N GLY A 309 -12.46 -12.52 -20.05
CA GLY A 309 -13.64 -13.38 -19.86
C GLY A 309 -13.82 -13.85 -18.41
N CYS A 310 -13.25 -13.12 -17.44
CA CYS A 310 -13.52 -13.34 -16.03
C CYS A 310 -14.90 -12.80 -15.67
N TYR A 311 -15.86 -13.68 -15.48
CA TYR A 311 -17.24 -13.32 -15.14
C TYR A 311 -17.43 -13.31 -13.64
N THR A 312 -17.66 -12.13 -13.08
CA THR A 312 -17.95 -11.97 -11.64
C THR A 312 -19.35 -11.41 -11.45
N PHE A 313 -19.80 -11.32 -10.19
CA PHE A 313 -21.13 -10.79 -9.88
C PHE A 313 -21.33 -9.35 -10.42
N TYR A 314 -20.34 -8.49 -10.23
CA TYR A 314 -20.38 -7.09 -10.69
C TYR A 314 -19.72 -6.85 -12.06
N ASN A 315 -19.04 -7.85 -12.64
CA ASN A 315 -18.53 -7.81 -14.02
C ASN A 315 -19.05 -9.01 -14.83
N PRO A 316 -20.37 -9.09 -15.10
CA PRO A 316 -20.97 -10.23 -15.80
C PRO A 316 -20.60 -10.28 -17.30
N SER A 317 -19.90 -9.28 -17.83
CA SER A 317 -19.42 -9.24 -19.22
C SER A 317 -17.95 -9.66 -19.36
N GLY A 318 -17.20 -9.72 -18.25
CA GLY A 318 -15.76 -9.98 -18.25
C GLY A 318 -14.96 -8.92 -18.99
N ALA A 319 -15.35 -7.65 -18.84
CA ALA A 319 -14.67 -6.52 -19.45
C ALA A 319 -13.26 -6.32 -18.85
N LEU A 320 -12.27 -6.01 -19.70
CA LEU A 320 -10.91 -5.68 -19.28
C LEU A 320 -10.77 -4.27 -18.69
N VAL A 321 -11.61 -3.35 -19.18
CA VAL A 321 -11.75 -1.99 -18.69
C VAL A 321 -13.23 -1.79 -18.44
N ASP A 322 -13.58 -1.53 -17.19
CA ASP A 322 -14.94 -1.25 -16.76
C ASP A 322 -15.05 0.23 -16.43
N ALA A 323 -15.50 0.98 -17.45
CA ALA A 323 -15.71 2.42 -17.40
C ALA A 323 -17.05 2.73 -18.08
N ASP A 324 -18.10 1.98 -17.69
CA ASP A 324 -19.44 2.13 -18.24
C ASP A 324 -20.04 3.49 -17.88
N THR A 325 -20.60 4.19 -18.87
CA THR A 325 -21.16 5.54 -18.68
C THR A 325 -22.39 5.59 -17.74
N SER A 326 -22.94 4.45 -17.34
CA SER A 326 -23.97 4.38 -16.29
C SER A 326 -23.39 4.50 -14.88
N PHE A 327 -22.08 4.27 -14.72
CA PHE A 327 -21.37 4.33 -13.45
C PHE A 327 -20.21 5.33 -13.45
N THR A 328 -19.74 5.84 -14.60
CA THR A 328 -18.72 6.89 -14.70
C THR A 328 -19.17 8.05 -15.59
N ASN A 329 -18.70 9.27 -15.27
CA ASN A 329 -19.04 10.49 -15.97
C ASN A 329 -17.93 10.89 -16.97
N ARG A 330 -18.21 10.84 -18.28
CA ARG A 330 -17.30 11.32 -19.35
C ARG A 330 -15.90 10.65 -19.33
N PRO A 331 -15.78 9.32 -19.20
CA PRO A 331 -14.48 8.65 -19.24
C PRO A 331 -13.82 8.84 -20.62
N LYS A 332 -12.49 8.88 -20.65
CA LYS A 332 -11.69 8.87 -21.89
C LYS A 332 -10.85 7.61 -21.97
N VAL A 333 -11.39 6.61 -22.64
CA VAL A 333 -10.71 5.33 -22.88
C VAL A 333 -10.06 5.37 -24.26
N HIS A 334 -8.74 5.48 -24.28
CA HIS A 334 -7.92 5.32 -25.49
C HIS A 334 -7.13 4.02 -25.37
N ALA A 335 -7.80 2.91 -25.68
CA ALA A 335 -7.13 1.65 -25.93
C ALA A 335 -6.68 1.60 -27.38
N THR A 336 -5.37 1.51 -27.61
CA THR A 336 -4.87 0.90 -28.84
C THR A 336 -5.34 -0.55 -28.83
N LYS A 337 -6.34 -0.85 -29.65
CA LYS A 337 -6.76 -2.24 -29.92
C LYS A 337 -5.62 -3.02 -30.57
#